data_AF-A0A1Y3ETP0-F1
#
_entry.id   AF-A0A1Y3ETP0-F1
#
_cell.length_a   1.000
_cell.length_b   1.000
_cell.length_c   1.000
_cell.angle_alpha   90.00
_cell.angle_beta   90.00
_cell.angle_gamma   90.00
#
_symmetry.space_group_name_H-M   'P 1'
#
loop_
_entity.id
_entity.type
_entity.pdbx_description
1 polymer ?
#
loop_
_entity_poly.entity_id
_entity_poly.type
_entity_poly.pdbx_seq_one_letter_code
_entity_poly.pdbx_strand_id
1 'polypeptide(L)'
;VNWIDHSKTLREQGVDENETVLLRRKFFFSDQNIDSRDPVQLNLLYVQCRDGILDGTHPVTKDEAVQFASFQCQIQFGDYVEAKHRQGFLE
;
A
#
# COMPACT_ATOMS: atom_id res chain seq x y z
N VAL A 1 0.55 -6.14 -13.57
CA VAL A 1 -0.17 -6.94 -12.54
C VAL A 1 -1.03 -7.97 -13.26
N ASN A 2 -0.81 -9.27 -13.01
CA ASN A 2 -1.66 -10.34 -13.56
C ASN A 2 -2.85 -10.56 -12.60
N TRP A 3 -3.99 -9.93 -12.91
CA TRP A 3 -5.22 -10.12 -12.16
C TRP A 3 -5.89 -11.44 -12.55
N ILE A 4 -6.43 -12.13 -11.55
CA ILE A 4 -7.25 -13.34 -11.76
C ILE A 4 -8.65 -12.91 -12.26
N ASP A 5 -9.15 -13.60 -13.27
CA ASP A 5 -10.51 -13.48 -13.80
C ASP A 5 -11.51 -13.99 -12.76
N HIS A 6 -12.44 -13.13 -12.35
CA HIS A 6 -13.42 -13.46 -11.31
C HIS A 6 -14.59 -14.29 -11.85
N SER A 7 -14.70 -14.43 -13.18
CA SER A 7 -15.73 -15.26 -13.82
C SER A 7 -15.36 -16.75 -13.94
N LYS A 8 -14.13 -17.11 -13.56
CA LYS A 8 -13.57 -18.45 -13.68
C LYS A 8 -13.01 -18.94 -12.34
N THR A 9 -12.94 -20.25 -12.17
CA THR A 9 -12.25 -20.88 -11.04
C THR A 9 -10.73 -20.72 -11.15
N LEU A 10 -10.01 -20.93 -10.03
CA LEU A 10 -8.54 -20.92 -10.00
C LEU A 10 -7.94 -22.01 -10.89
N ARG A 11 -8.55 -23.20 -10.91
CA ARG A 11 -8.13 -24.34 -11.75
C ARG A 11 -8.23 -24.03 -13.24
N GLU A 12 -9.32 -23.40 -13.67
CA GLU A 12 -9.51 -22.99 -15.09
C GLU A 12 -8.51 -21.92 -15.54
N GLN A 13 -7.86 -21.25 -14.60
CA GLN A 13 -6.85 -20.22 -14.85
C GLN A 13 -5.42 -20.72 -14.62
N GLY A 14 -5.24 -22.00 -14.33
CA GLY A 14 -3.93 -22.62 -14.15
C GLY A 14 -3.27 -22.34 -12.81
N VAL A 15 -4.00 -21.86 -11.80
CA VAL A 15 -3.46 -21.66 -10.45
C VAL A 15 -3.43 -23.00 -9.70
N ASP A 16 -2.23 -23.48 -9.40
CA ASP A 16 -1.99 -24.76 -8.69
C ASP A 16 -2.26 -24.62 -7.18
N GLU A 17 -2.48 -25.75 -6.51
CA GLU A 17 -2.70 -25.79 -5.05
C GLU A 17 -1.50 -25.30 -4.23
N ASN A 18 -0.29 -25.33 -4.81
CA ASN A 18 0.94 -24.87 -4.16
C ASN A 18 1.29 -23.41 -4.49
N GLU A 19 0.52 -22.72 -5.33
CA GLU A 19 0.78 -21.33 -5.69
C GLU A 19 0.20 -20.34 -4.67
N THR A 20 1.00 -19.35 -4.27
CA THR A 20 0.55 -18.27 -3.39
C THR A 20 0.00 -17.11 -4.22
N VAL A 21 -1.23 -16.68 -3.91
CA VAL A 21 -1.84 -15.49 -4.51
C VAL A 21 -1.81 -14.30 -3.55
N LEU A 22 -1.72 -13.09 -4.11
CA LEU A 22 -1.79 -11.87 -3.32
C LEU A 22 -3.22 -11.31 -3.32
N LEU A 23 -3.74 -11.03 -2.12
CA LEU A 23 -4.95 -10.24 -1.96
C LEU A 23 -4.61 -8.77 -2.20
N ARG A 24 -5.13 -8.19 -3.30
CA ARG A 24 -4.93 -6.79 -3.67
C ARG A 24 -6.28 -6.19 -4.09
N ARG A 25 -6.60 -4.97 -3.64
CA ARG A 25 -7.86 -4.31 -4.03
C ARG A 25 -7.79 -3.83 -5.47
N LYS A 26 -8.77 -4.28 -6.26
CA LYS A 26 -8.90 -4.05 -7.70
C LYS A 26 -9.76 -2.82 -8.04
N PHE A 27 -10.74 -2.50 -7.19
CA PHE A 27 -11.70 -1.42 -7.40
C PHE A 27 -11.63 -0.39 -6.28
N PHE A 28 -11.68 0.88 -6.65
CA PHE A 28 -11.81 2.01 -5.74
C PHE A 28 -13.25 2.51 -5.82
N PHE A 29 -14.03 2.28 -4.77
CA PHE A 29 -15.34 2.91 -4.55
C PHE A 29 -15.19 3.98 -3.46
N SER A 30 -15.96 5.05 -3.60
CA SER A 30 -15.80 6.34 -2.91
C SER A 30 -15.44 6.22 -1.44
N ASP A 31 -14.36 6.90 -1.06
CA ASP A 31 -13.76 6.96 0.28
C ASP A 31 -14.63 7.67 1.35
N GLN A 32 -15.95 7.75 1.16
CA GLN A 32 -16.89 8.34 2.13
C GLN A 32 -16.93 7.62 3.49
N ASN A 33 -16.28 6.45 3.62
CA ASN A 33 -16.30 5.61 4.81
C ASN A 33 -14.90 5.33 5.39
N ILE A 34 -13.88 6.17 5.15
CA ILE A 34 -12.62 6.04 5.90
C ILE A 34 -12.88 6.47 7.34
N ASP A 35 -13.06 5.50 8.23
CA ASP A 35 -13.33 5.72 9.65
C ASP A 35 -12.05 5.52 10.47
N SER A 36 -11.55 6.59 11.09
CA SER A 36 -10.38 6.52 11.97
C SER A 36 -10.61 5.69 13.24
N ARG A 37 -11.88 5.34 13.53
CA ARG A 37 -12.26 4.45 14.64
C ARG A 37 -12.01 2.97 14.31
N ASP A 38 -11.84 2.60 13.04
CA ASP A 38 -11.44 1.26 12.62
C ASP A 38 -9.96 1.26 12.16
N PRO A 39 -9.01 1.00 13.08
CA PRO A 39 -7.59 1.02 12.75
C PRO A 39 -7.19 -0.12 11.80
N VAL A 40 -7.97 -1.21 11.72
CA VAL A 40 -7.67 -2.33 10.82
C VAL A 40 -7.97 -1.93 9.39
N GLN A 41 -9.16 -1.38 9.14
CA GLN A 41 -9.53 -0.88 7.81
C GLN A 41 -8.57 0.22 7.35
N LEU A 42 -8.23 1.16 8.24
CA LEU A 42 -7.32 2.25 7.94
C LEU A 42 -5.91 1.74 7.58
N ASN A 43 -5.39 0.76 8.34
CA ASN A 43 -4.09 0.17 8.05
C ASN A 43 -4.08 -0.60 6.72
N LEU A 44 -5.14 -1.36 6.41
CA LEU A 44 -5.26 -2.07 5.14
C LEU A 44 -5.25 -1.09 3.96
N LEU A 45 -5.95 0.04 4.08
CA LEU A 45 -5.94 1.09 3.08
C LEU A 45 -4.54 1.73 2.94
N TYR A 46 -3.90 2.05 4.06
CA TYR A 46 -2.54 2.62 4.07
C TYR A 46 -1.54 1.72 3.35
N VAL A 47 -1.48 0.43 3.71
CA VAL A 47 -0.53 -0.53 3.11
C VAL A 47 -0.74 -0.62 1.60
N GLN A 48 -1.98 -0.69 1.14
CA GLN A 48 -2.28 -0.79 -0.27
C GLN A 48 -1.91 0.49 -1.06
N CYS A 49 -2.22 1.67 -0.51
CA CYS A 49 -1.88 2.94 -1.15
C CYS A 49 -0.36 3.12 -1.22
N ARG A 50 0.35 2.83 -0.11
CA ARG A 50 1.81 2.85 -0.04
C ARG A 50 2.43 1.92 -1.08
N ASP A 51 2.00 0.66 -1.12
CA ASP A 51 2.57 -0.33 -2.04
C ASP A 51 2.31 0.05 -3.50
N GLY A 52 1.13 0.60 -3.81
CA GLY A 52 0.82 1.10 -5.15
C GLY A 52 1.68 2.30 -5.58
N ILE A 53 2.09 3.16 -4.65
CA ILE A 53 3.02 4.26 -4.94
C ILE A 53 4.44 3.70 -5.15
N LEU A 54 4.90 2.80 -4.27
CA LEU A 54 6.25 2.24 -4.30
C LEU A 54 6.48 1.31 -5.51
N ASP A 55 5.47 0.56 -5.93
CA ASP A 55 5.55 -0.33 -7.11
C ASP A 55 5.27 0.37 -8.44
N GLY A 56 4.93 1.66 -8.40
CA GLY A 56 4.66 2.50 -9.57
C GLY A 56 3.28 2.31 -10.21
N THR A 57 2.38 1.52 -9.61
CA THR A 57 1.00 1.37 -10.09
C THR A 57 0.17 2.64 -9.91
N HIS A 58 0.52 3.48 -8.92
CA HIS A 58 -0.02 4.81 -8.70
C HIS A 58 1.06 5.85 -9.01
N PRO A 59 1.13 6.36 -10.25
CA PRO A 59 2.12 7.37 -10.61
C PRO A 59 1.86 8.67 -9.85
N VAL A 60 2.90 9.18 -9.19
CA VAL A 60 2.89 10.42 -8.43
C VAL A 60 4.06 11.29 -8.88
N THR A 61 3.93 12.60 -8.66
CA THR A 61 5.05 13.54 -8.84
C THR A 61 6.13 13.29 -7.78
N LYS A 62 7.34 13.82 -8.04
CA LYS A 62 8.44 13.74 -7.06
C LYS A 62 8.07 14.40 -5.73
N ASP A 63 7.41 15.55 -5.77
CA ASP A 63 7.03 16.30 -4.57
C ASP A 63 6.00 15.54 -3.74
N GLU A 64 5.01 14.92 -4.39
CA GLU A 64 4.05 14.03 -3.73
C GLU A 64 4.75 12.79 -3.13
N ALA A 65 5.70 12.18 -3.85
CA ALA A 65 6.45 11.04 -3.34
C ALA A 65 7.23 11.39 -2.06
N VAL A 66 7.86 12.57 -2.02
CA VAL A 66 8.55 13.08 -0.81
C VAL A 66 7.57 13.30 0.32
N GLN A 67 6.39 13.87 0.03
CA GLN A 67 5.35 14.06 1.04
C GLN A 67 4.83 12.72 1.60
N PHE A 68 4.55 11.74 0.75
CA PHE A 68 4.13 10.40 1.20
C PHE A 68 5.22 9.69 2.01
N ALA A 69 6.48 9.82 1.61
CA ALA A 69 7.62 9.31 2.39
C ALA A 69 7.70 9.96 3.78
N SER A 70 7.38 11.26 3.90
CA SER A 70 7.33 11.94 5.20
C SER A 70 6.25 11.36 6.13
N PHE A 71 5.06 11.07 5.61
CA PHE A 71 4.00 10.40 6.38
C PHE A 71 4.40 8.98 6.77
N GLN A 72 5.04 8.24 5.86
CA GLN A 72 5.56 6.91 6.17
C GLN A 72 6.60 6.95 7.30
N CYS A 73 7.49 7.95 7.31
CA CYS A 73 8.45 8.14 8.40
C CYS A 73 7.73 8.40 9.74
N GLN A 74 6.71 9.25 9.75
CA GLN A 74 5.92 9.52 10.95
C GLN A 74 5.22 8.25 11.46
N ILE A 75 4.67 7.43 10.56
CA ILE A 75 4.01 6.16 10.91
C ILE A 75 5.00 5.15 11.49
N GLN A 76 6.22 5.05 10.93
CA GLN A 76 7.21 4.05 11.32
C GLN A 76 8.07 4.46 12.51
N PHE A 77 8.41 5.75 12.62
CA PHE A 77 9.41 6.25 13.56
C PHE A 77 8.85 7.24 14.57
N GLY A 78 7.60 7.68 14.42
CA GLY A 78 7.00 8.73 15.24
C GLY A 78 7.55 10.11 14.89
N ASP A 79 7.45 11.04 15.84
CA ASP A 79 7.86 12.44 15.66
C ASP A 79 9.34 12.57 15.25
N TYR A 80 9.63 13.58 14.45
CA TYR A 80 10.99 13.84 14.00
C TYR A 80 11.91 14.22 15.16
N VAL A 81 13.02 13.48 15.32
CA VAL A 81 14.07 13.77 16.29
C VAL A 81 15.37 14.02 15.54
N GLU A 82 15.81 15.28 15.50
CA GLU A 82 17.01 15.72 14.77
C GLU A 82 18.29 14.96 15.16
N ALA A 83 18.40 14.56 16.43
CA ALA A 83 19.54 13.78 16.91
C ALA A 83 19.61 12.37 16.30
N LYS A 84 18.47 11.79 15.92
CA LYS A 84 18.32 10.41 15.44
C LYS A 84 18.13 10.34 13.93
N HIS A 85 17.27 11.19 13.37
CA HIS A 85 16.86 11.18 11.96
C HIS A 85 17.80 12.06 11.12
N ARG A 86 19.07 11.66 11.05
CA ARG A 86 20.12 12.35 10.27
C ARG A 86 20.25 11.77 8.87
N GLN A 87 21.05 12.42 8.03
CA GLN A 87 21.40 11.90 6.72
C GLN A 87 21.93 10.46 6.82
N GLY A 88 21.43 9.56 5.96
CA GLY A 88 21.74 8.12 6.00
C GLY A 88 20.83 7.28 6.92
N PHE A 89 19.88 7.89 7.65
CA PHE A 89 18.98 7.15 8.53
C PHE A 89 17.99 6.22 7.79
N LEU A 90 17.59 6.60 6.57
CA LEU A 90 16.62 5.88 5.75
C LEU A 90 17.27 5.03 4.64
N GLU A 91 18.61 4.96 4.61
CA GLU A 91 19.36 4.13 3.66
C GLU A 91 19.36 2.64 4.03
#